data_AF-C4YAD3-F1
#
_entry.id   AF-C4YAD3-F1
#
_cell.length_a   1.000
_cell.length_b   1.000
_cell.length_c   1.000
_cell.angle_alpha   90.00
_cell.angle_beta   90.00
_cell.angle_gamma   90.00
#
_symmetry.space_group_name_H-M   'P 1'
#
loop_
_entity.id
_entity.type
_entity.pdbx_description
1 polymer ?
#
loop_
_entity_poly.entity_id
_entity_poly.type
_entity_poly.pdbx_seq_one_letter_code
_entity_poly.pdbx_strand_id
1 'polypeptide(L)'
;MSRIHPWLIRATAFILQNPKCIIILPLLSIFLCAYSSLYDFTLRPLNGPLVSHFDNTTLDTGLDLKSVHAKSFLPLPDVSGLNMVKYSLSNPTSGNTLKYDFVCEIEQFQAQLESQSVVALSPISMWPFPCDPDLSVHDKEKMERFMLKNLNHHLSAEVIKLFFGDMKKRNHLIYQAGLLNIFAFFKPDVPPLLPNSSMIELVALHEGDSSKASADFSHYYASITGKNPIVNIVTYLALSVQACLFSLLIVHCYLSVANQHKIRSTFGLLIGWLTSVFISAFAALFIVGRFQGVSIFHAFGPSNIRDSLDISIFPSQSRLMRLSEP
;
A
#
# COMPACT_ATOMS: atom_id res chain seq x y z
N MET A 1 -0.77 -48.10 -34.85
CA MET A 1 -1.93 -47.32 -34.35
C MET A 1 -1.80 -47.20 -32.85
N SER A 2 -1.57 -45.99 -32.33
CA SER A 2 -1.46 -45.76 -30.88
C SER A 2 -2.83 -45.98 -30.22
N ARG A 3 -2.90 -46.84 -29.21
CA ARG A 3 -4.13 -47.06 -28.43
C ARG A 3 -4.42 -45.80 -27.63
N ILE A 4 -5.48 -45.09 -27.97
CA ILE A 4 -5.98 -43.98 -27.17
C ILE A 4 -6.44 -44.54 -25.82
N HIS A 5 -5.90 -44.02 -24.72
CA HIS A 5 -6.20 -44.55 -23.41
C HIS A 5 -7.67 -44.28 -23.01
N PRO A 6 -8.35 -45.24 -22.34
CA PRO A 6 -9.75 -45.09 -21.93
C PRO A 6 -10.04 -43.88 -21.03
N TRP A 7 -9.06 -43.43 -20.24
CA TRP A 7 -9.21 -42.24 -19.40
C TRP A 7 -9.36 -40.96 -20.25
N LEU A 8 -8.67 -40.88 -21.40
CA LEU A 8 -8.74 -39.74 -22.30
C LEU A 8 -10.14 -39.66 -22.93
N ILE A 9 -10.72 -40.80 -23.31
CA ILE A 9 -12.08 -40.90 -23.86
C ILE A 9 -13.12 -40.45 -22.82
N ARG A 10 -12.95 -40.85 -21.55
CA ARG A 10 -13.83 -40.40 -20.45
C ARG A 10 -13.66 -38.92 -20.16
N ALA A 11 -12.43 -38.41 -20.19
CA ALA A 11 -12.16 -36.99 -19.99
C ALA A 11 -12.75 -36.13 -21.12
N THR A 12 -12.60 -36.53 -22.38
CA THR A 12 -13.21 -35.82 -23.52
C THR A 12 -14.73 -35.91 -23.51
N ALA A 13 -15.31 -37.06 -23.16
CA ALA A 13 -16.76 -37.20 -22.98
C ALA A 13 -17.29 -36.29 -21.86
N PHE A 14 -16.59 -36.22 -20.72
CA PHE A 14 -16.94 -35.31 -19.63
C PHE A 14 -16.86 -33.83 -20.06
N ILE A 15 -15.84 -33.48 -20.84
CA ILE A 15 -15.65 -32.14 -21.41
C ILE A 15 -16.82 -31.78 -22.33
N LEU A 16 -17.20 -32.68 -23.23
CA LEU A 16 -18.28 -32.45 -24.19
C LEU A 16 -19.66 -32.39 -23.50
N GLN A 17 -19.85 -33.14 -22.41
CA GLN A 17 -21.10 -33.14 -21.65
C GLN A 17 -21.28 -31.89 -20.77
N ASN A 18 -20.20 -31.23 -20.35
CA ASN A 18 -20.24 -30.10 -19.42
C ASN A 18 -19.52 -28.84 -19.97
N PRO A 19 -19.89 -28.34 -21.16
CA PRO A 19 -19.18 -27.22 -21.80
C PRO A 19 -19.20 -25.95 -20.94
N LYS A 20 -20.28 -25.75 -20.16
CA LYS A 20 -20.39 -24.62 -19.22
C LYS A 20 -19.33 -24.68 -18.12
N CYS A 21 -19.09 -25.85 -17.52
CA CYS A 21 -18.10 -25.99 -16.45
C CYS A 21 -16.68 -25.69 -16.95
N ILE A 22 -16.36 -26.10 -18.18
CA ILE A 22 -15.03 -25.89 -18.79
C ILE A 22 -14.77 -24.44 -19.13
N ILE A 23 -15.81 -23.66 -19.36
CA ILE A 23 -15.70 -22.22 -19.59
C ILE A 23 -15.69 -21.48 -18.25
N ILE A 24 -16.61 -21.83 -17.36
CA ILE A 24 -16.82 -21.13 -16.07
C ILE A 24 -15.65 -21.38 -15.11
N LEU A 25 -15.11 -22.59 -14.99
CA LEU A 25 -14.01 -22.88 -14.06
C LEU A 25 -12.77 -22.05 -14.37
N PRO A 26 -12.21 -22.05 -15.59
CA PRO A 26 -11.08 -21.20 -15.92
C PRO A 26 -11.38 -19.71 -15.76
N LEU A 27 -12.58 -19.25 -16.15
CA LEU A 27 -12.98 -17.85 -15.94
C LEU A 27 -12.99 -17.49 -14.46
N LEU A 28 -13.57 -18.34 -13.61
CA LEU A 28 -13.61 -18.15 -12.17
C LEU A 28 -12.19 -18.19 -11.58
N SER A 29 -11.33 -19.12 -12.03
CA SER A 29 -9.94 -19.22 -11.58
C SER A 29 -9.14 -17.98 -11.94
N ILE A 30 -9.21 -17.51 -13.19
CA ILE A 30 -8.53 -16.29 -13.63
C ILE A 30 -9.08 -15.08 -12.86
N PHE A 31 -10.40 -14.99 -12.67
CA PHE A 31 -11.00 -13.91 -11.89
C PHE A 31 -10.53 -13.92 -10.43
N LEU A 32 -10.53 -15.08 -9.76
CA LEU A 32 -10.07 -15.21 -8.38
C LEU A 32 -8.57 -14.87 -8.25
N CYS A 33 -7.74 -15.27 -9.21
CA CYS A 33 -6.33 -14.87 -9.27
C CYS A 33 -6.17 -13.36 -9.53
N ALA A 34 -7.00 -12.77 -10.37
CA ALA A 34 -6.96 -11.34 -10.68
C ALA A 34 -7.53 -10.47 -9.56
N TYR A 35 -8.43 -11.00 -8.73
CA TYR A 35 -9.29 -10.22 -7.84
C TYR A 35 -8.51 -9.31 -6.89
N SER A 36 -7.42 -9.80 -6.29
CA SER A 36 -6.61 -9.00 -5.38
C SER A 36 -6.02 -7.77 -6.05
N SER A 37 -5.41 -7.97 -7.23
CA SER A 37 -4.78 -6.91 -8.01
C SER A 37 -5.85 -5.96 -8.54
N LEU A 38 -6.93 -6.51 -9.09
CA LEU A 38 -8.04 -5.74 -9.63
C LEU A 38 -8.70 -4.89 -8.53
N TYR A 39 -8.89 -5.43 -7.33
CA TYR A 39 -9.43 -4.69 -6.19
C TYR A 39 -8.52 -3.51 -5.80
N ASP A 40 -7.23 -3.76 -5.61
CA ASP A 40 -6.28 -2.73 -5.17
C ASP A 40 -6.11 -1.59 -6.20
N PHE A 41 -6.16 -1.90 -7.50
CA PHE A 41 -5.96 -0.91 -8.57
C PHE A 41 -7.25 -0.23 -9.06
N THR A 42 -8.41 -0.88 -8.96
CA THR A 42 -9.67 -0.33 -9.52
C THR A 42 -10.68 -0.01 -8.44
N LEU A 43 -11.05 -0.99 -7.61
CA LEU A 43 -12.14 -0.84 -6.66
C LEU A 43 -11.74 0.00 -5.45
N ARG A 44 -10.52 -0.15 -4.94
CA ARG A 44 -10.03 0.56 -3.75
C ARG A 44 -9.94 2.09 -3.97
N PRO A 45 -9.38 2.61 -5.09
CA PRO A 45 -9.41 4.04 -5.39
C PRO A 45 -10.81 4.60 -5.62
N LEU A 46 -11.73 3.81 -6.19
CA LEU A 46 -13.13 4.23 -6.39
C LEU A 46 -13.92 4.24 -5.07
N ASN A 47 -13.69 3.24 -4.21
CA ASN A 47 -14.38 3.13 -2.93
C ASN A 47 -13.93 4.20 -1.92
N GLY A 48 -12.69 4.68 -1.99
CA GLY A 48 -12.19 5.71 -1.07
C GLY A 48 -13.06 6.98 -1.03
N PRO A 49 -13.26 7.67 -2.16
CA PRO A 49 -14.13 8.85 -2.26
C PRO A 49 -15.58 8.56 -1.88
N LEU A 50 -16.13 7.42 -2.30
CA LEU A 50 -17.51 7.03 -1.96
C LEU A 50 -17.67 6.88 -0.44
N VAL A 51 -16.78 6.11 0.19
CA VAL A 51 -16.77 5.94 1.65
C VAL A 51 -16.52 7.29 2.33
N SER A 52 -15.70 8.20 1.79
CA SER A 52 -15.56 9.55 2.35
C SER A 52 -16.83 10.38 2.30
N HIS A 53 -17.69 10.20 1.30
CA HIS A 53 -18.91 11.00 1.16
C HIS A 53 -20.01 10.59 2.14
N PHE A 54 -20.10 9.29 2.46
CA PHE A 54 -21.18 8.75 3.32
C PHE A 54 -20.81 8.65 4.80
N ASP A 55 -19.57 8.94 5.17
CA ASP A 55 -19.11 8.74 6.54
C ASP A 55 -19.39 9.96 7.42
N ASN A 56 -19.88 9.68 8.63
CA ASN A 56 -20.05 10.68 9.67
C ASN A 56 -18.75 10.80 10.48
N THR A 57 -17.94 11.79 10.14
CA THR A 57 -16.61 12.04 10.74
C THR A 57 -16.63 13.14 11.80
N THR A 58 -17.81 13.63 12.18
CA THR A 58 -17.94 14.60 13.26
C THR A 58 -17.98 13.87 14.61
N LEU A 59 -17.07 14.28 15.49
CA LEU A 59 -17.11 13.90 16.89
C LEU A 59 -18.31 14.56 17.57
N ASP A 60 -18.71 14.03 18.73
CA ASP A 60 -19.84 14.60 19.49
C ASP A 60 -19.51 16.02 20.01
N THR A 61 -18.23 16.37 20.08
CA THR A 61 -17.71 17.73 20.34
C THR A 61 -17.93 18.71 19.17
N GLY A 62 -18.40 18.25 18.01
CA GLY A 62 -18.58 19.05 16.80
C GLY A 62 -17.32 19.19 15.93
N LEU A 63 -16.20 18.58 16.33
CA LEU A 63 -14.97 18.55 15.53
C LEU A 63 -15.12 17.62 14.32
N ASP A 64 -14.99 18.13 13.10
CA ASP A 64 -14.96 17.30 11.89
C ASP A 64 -13.54 16.82 11.58
N LEU A 65 -13.31 15.51 11.70
CA LEU A 65 -12.02 14.89 11.42
C LEU A 65 -11.58 15.06 9.95
N LYS A 66 -12.51 15.29 9.00
CA LYS A 66 -12.17 15.58 7.59
C LYS A 66 -11.59 16.97 7.41
N SER A 67 -12.05 17.96 8.17
CA SER A 67 -11.60 19.36 8.01
C SER A 67 -10.14 19.58 8.37
N VAL A 68 -9.57 18.67 9.17
CA VAL A 68 -8.17 18.70 9.59
C VAL A 68 -7.27 17.87 8.64
N HIS A 69 -7.83 17.31 7.56
CA HIS A 69 -7.06 16.75 6.44
C HIS A 69 -6.37 17.85 5.64
N ALA A 70 -5.20 18.31 6.11
CA ALA A 70 -4.18 18.90 5.23
C ALA A 70 -2.82 19.08 5.90
N LYS A 71 -2.46 18.32 6.95
CA LYS A 71 -1.03 18.05 7.13
C LYS A 71 -0.61 17.06 6.05
N SER A 72 -0.52 17.56 4.81
CA SER A 72 0.31 16.94 3.78
C SER A 72 1.60 16.53 4.47
N PHE A 73 2.05 15.28 4.24
CA PHE A 73 3.26 14.71 4.86
C PHE A 73 4.24 15.84 5.16
N LEU A 74 4.70 16.04 6.39
CA LEU A 74 5.60 17.15 6.64
C LEU A 74 6.84 16.96 5.73
N PRO A 75 7.31 18.00 5.01
CA PRO A 75 8.60 17.91 4.36
C PRO A 75 9.60 17.55 5.45
N LEU A 76 10.31 16.45 5.29
CA LEU A 76 11.35 16.08 6.24
C LEU A 76 12.34 17.25 6.27
N PRO A 77 12.63 17.85 7.43
CA PRO A 77 13.71 18.82 7.51
C PRO A 77 15.03 18.18 7.05
N ASP A 78 16.02 18.99 6.73
CA ASP A 78 17.33 18.46 6.35
C ASP A 78 17.92 17.66 7.53
N VAL A 79 17.88 16.33 7.41
CA VAL A 79 18.39 15.36 8.39
C VAL A 79 19.81 14.92 8.05
N SER A 80 20.47 15.55 7.07
CA SER A 80 21.85 15.21 6.70
C SER A 80 22.78 15.41 7.90
N GLY A 81 23.54 14.36 8.25
CA GLY A 81 24.44 14.39 9.41
C GLY A 81 23.79 14.03 10.74
N LEU A 82 22.48 13.74 10.79
CA LEU A 82 21.83 13.20 12.00
C LEU A 82 21.94 11.67 12.04
N ASN A 83 22.01 11.12 13.26
CA ASN A 83 21.88 9.69 13.49
C ASN A 83 20.41 9.32 13.44
N MET A 84 20.09 8.21 12.77
CA MET A 84 18.72 7.74 12.65
C MET A 84 18.52 6.54 13.58
N VAL A 85 17.42 6.55 14.33
CA VAL A 85 16.98 5.42 15.14
C VAL A 85 15.56 5.06 14.77
N LYS A 86 15.30 3.77 14.58
CA LYS A 86 13.96 3.22 14.38
C LYS A 86 13.48 2.60 15.68
N TYR A 87 12.39 3.16 16.22
CA TYR A 87 11.64 2.59 17.34
C TYR A 87 10.53 1.70 16.79
N SER A 88 10.59 0.40 17.05
CA SER A 88 9.50 -0.53 16.74
C SER A 88 8.70 -0.80 18.01
N LEU A 89 7.46 -0.33 18.04
CA LEU A 89 6.61 -0.28 19.23
C LEU A 89 5.36 -1.16 19.04
N SER A 90 4.99 -1.92 20.07
CA SER A 90 3.76 -2.73 20.13
C SER A 90 2.85 -2.27 21.28
N ASN A 91 1.57 -2.61 21.16
CA ASN A 91 0.61 -2.50 22.26
C ASN A 91 0.48 -3.88 22.93
N PRO A 92 1.07 -4.12 24.12
CA PRO A 92 1.05 -5.43 24.77
C PRO A 92 -0.36 -5.83 25.23
N THR A 93 -1.21 -4.86 25.58
CA THR A 93 -2.55 -5.11 26.12
C THR A 93 -3.54 -5.58 25.06
N SER A 94 -3.55 -4.91 23.90
CA SER A 94 -4.53 -5.19 22.84
C SER A 94 -3.96 -5.91 21.63
N GLY A 95 -2.62 -5.92 21.48
CA GLY A 95 -1.95 -6.36 20.26
C GLY A 95 -2.27 -5.51 19.03
N ASN A 96 -2.91 -4.34 19.19
CA ASN A 96 -3.29 -3.44 18.10
C ASN A 96 -2.77 -2.02 18.36
N THR A 97 -1.92 -1.54 17.47
CA THR A 97 -1.32 -0.19 17.53
C THR A 97 -2.25 0.89 16.99
N LEU A 98 -3.42 0.51 16.44
CA LEU A 98 -4.43 1.43 15.93
C LEU A 98 -5.52 1.77 16.96
N LYS A 99 -5.25 1.51 18.24
CA LYS A 99 -6.16 1.84 19.35
C LYS A 99 -5.96 3.28 19.81
N TYR A 100 -7.06 3.97 20.13
CA TYR A 100 -7.01 5.39 20.49
C TYR A 100 -6.06 5.66 21.66
N ASP A 101 -6.18 4.89 22.74
CA ASP A 101 -5.36 5.11 23.95
C ASP A 101 -3.86 4.91 23.65
N PHE A 102 -3.50 3.92 22.82
CA PHE A 102 -2.12 3.71 22.40
C PHE A 102 -1.59 4.88 21.56
N VAL A 103 -2.39 5.38 20.62
CA VAL A 103 -2.01 6.50 19.77
C VAL A 103 -1.76 7.76 20.59
N CYS A 104 -2.55 7.98 21.66
CA CYS A 104 -2.35 9.10 22.58
C CYS A 104 -1.02 9.02 23.33
N GLU A 105 -0.68 7.83 23.83
CA GLU A 105 0.60 7.58 24.50
C GLU A 105 1.79 7.81 23.55
N ILE A 106 1.64 7.43 22.28
CA ILE A 106 2.68 7.67 21.28
C ILE A 106 2.80 9.17 20.95
N GLU A 107 1.69 9.92 20.88
CA GLU A 107 1.74 11.36 20.69
C GLU A 107 2.50 12.04 21.84
N GLN A 108 2.26 11.62 23.09
CA GLN A 108 3.02 12.10 24.24
C GLN A 108 4.51 11.72 24.16
N PHE A 109 4.82 10.48 23.77
CA PHE A 109 6.20 10.05 23.55
C PHE A 109 6.90 10.87 22.44
N GLN A 110 6.17 11.18 21.36
CA GLN A 110 6.68 12.03 20.29
C GLN A 110 6.96 13.45 20.79
N ALA A 111 6.06 14.04 21.57
CA ALA A 111 6.27 15.35 22.17
C ALA A 111 7.49 15.37 23.12
N GLN A 112 7.73 14.29 23.85
CA GLN A 112 8.94 14.12 24.68
C GLN A 112 10.21 14.08 23.83
N LEU A 113 10.22 13.35 22.70
CA LEU A 113 11.35 13.35 21.77
C LEU A 113 11.61 14.74 21.19
N GLU A 114 10.56 15.41 20.71
CA GLU A 114 10.67 16.74 20.10
C GLU A 114 11.19 17.79 21.09
N SER A 115 10.86 17.67 22.39
CA SER A 115 11.40 18.54 23.45
C SER A 115 12.92 18.45 23.60
N GLN A 116 13.54 17.36 23.13
CA GLN A 116 15.00 17.16 23.13
C GLN A 116 15.67 17.58 21.82
N SER A 117 14.99 18.39 20.99
CA SER A 117 15.46 18.78 19.65
C SER A 117 15.67 17.59 18.69
N VAL A 118 14.92 16.51 18.89
CA VAL A 118 14.89 15.34 18.00
C VAL A 118 13.81 15.56 16.96
N VAL A 119 14.10 15.25 15.70
CA VAL A 119 13.06 15.23 14.66
C VAL A 119 12.46 13.84 14.65
N ALA A 120 11.20 13.71 15.05
CA ALA A 120 10.46 12.44 15.02
C ALA A 120 9.53 12.39 13.81
N LEU A 121 9.60 11.28 13.07
CA LEU A 121 8.73 10.96 11.96
C LEU A 121 7.83 9.79 12.32
N SER A 122 6.54 10.08 12.43
CA SER A 122 5.48 9.14 12.81
C SER A 122 4.26 9.33 11.91
N PRO A 123 3.52 8.25 11.58
CA PRO A 123 2.24 8.37 10.87
C PRO A 123 1.19 9.13 11.70
N ILE A 124 1.34 9.19 13.03
CA ILE A 124 0.39 9.86 13.93
C ILE A 124 0.40 11.37 13.74
N SER A 125 1.55 11.95 13.37
CA SER A 125 1.66 13.38 13.03
C SER A 125 0.74 13.80 11.87
N MET A 126 0.24 12.84 11.08
CA MET A 126 -0.66 13.04 9.94
C MET A 126 -2.12 13.00 10.36
N TRP A 127 -2.40 12.63 11.59
CA TRP A 127 -3.75 12.41 12.08
C TRP A 127 -4.17 13.49 13.09
N PRO A 128 -5.38 14.03 12.97
CA PRO A 128 -5.84 15.14 13.80
C PRO A 128 -6.48 14.62 15.07
N PHE A 129 -5.68 14.30 16.07
CA PHE A 129 -6.20 13.72 17.30
C PHE A 129 -6.15 14.71 18.45
N PRO A 130 -7.30 15.14 18.99
CA PRO A 130 -7.33 15.58 20.36
C PRO A 130 -7.05 14.36 21.25
N CYS A 131 -5.90 14.35 21.92
CA CYS A 131 -5.65 13.49 23.08
C CYS A 131 -6.44 14.02 24.27
N ASP A 132 -7.71 13.62 24.38
CA ASP A 132 -8.58 13.98 25.48
C ASP A 132 -8.92 12.71 26.29
N PRO A 133 -8.48 12.60 27.55
CA PRO A 133 -8.78 11.44 28.39
C PRO A 133 -10.29 11.28 28.64
N ASP A 134 -11.07 12.36 28.55
CA ASP A 134 -12.51 12.36 28.83
C ASP A 134 -13.37 12.09 27.58
N LEU A 135 -12.75 11.74 26.45
CA LEU A 135 -13.45 11.46 25.21
C LEU A 135 -14.39 10.25 25.35
N SER A 136 -15.60 10.37 24.82
CA SER A 136 -16.60 9.31 24.86
C SER A 136 -16.09 8.03 24.16
N VAL A 137 -16.50 6.85 24.65
CA VAL A 137 -16.15 5.56 24.01
C VAL A 137 -16.57 5.55 22.53
N HIS A 138 -17.70 6.18 22.21
CA HIS A 138 -18.19 6.27 20.85
C HIS A 138 -17.27 7.11 19.94
N ASP A 139 -16.79 8.25 20.43
CA ASP A 139 -15.87 9.09 19.68
C ASP A 139 -14.49 8.45 19.53
N LYS A 140 -14.01 7.73 20.56
CA LYS A 140 -12.79 6.90 20.45
C LYS A 140 -12.92 5.89 19.30
N GLU A 141 -14.04 5.18 19.22
CA GLU A 141 -14.30 4.26 18.11
C GLU A 141 -14.36 4.95 16.74
N LYS A 142 -14.97 6.15 16.65
CA LYS A 142 -14.98 6.92 15.39
C LYS A 142 -13.55 7.26 14.95
N MET A 143 -12.68 7.66 15.87
CA MET A 143 -11.27 7.96 15.58
C MET A 143 -10.51 6.72 15.13
N GLU A 144 -10.73 5.57 15.78
CA GLU A 144 -10.14 4.29 15.34
C GLU A 144 -10.57 3.90 13.92
N ARG A 145 -11.85 4.06 13.59
CA ARG A 145 -12.36 3.82 12.23
C ARG A 145 -11.76 4.79 11.23
N PHE A 146 -11.59 6.06 11.61
CA PHE A 146 -10.94 7.07 10.79
C PHE A 146 -9.47 6.73 10.49
N MET A 147 -8.71 6.24 11.46
CA MET A 147 -7.35 5.73 11.25
C MET A 147 -7.31 4.59 10.24
N LEU A 148 -8.16 3.59 10.45
CA LEU A 148 -8.26 2.44 9.55
C LEU A 148 -8.64 2.87 8.12
N LYS A 149 -9.53 3.86 8.00
CA LYS A 149 -9.91 4.42 6.70
C LYS A 149 -8.73 5.13 6.04
N ASN A 150 -7.97 5.94 6.77
CA ASN A 150 -6.78 6.61 6.23
C ASN A 150 -5.73 5.62 5.74
N LEU A 151 -5.45 4.57 6.51
CA LEU A 151 -4.56 3.49 6.09
C LEU A 151 -5.09 2.77 4.86
N ASN A 152 -6.38 2.48 4.79
CA ASN A 152 -6.94 1.73 3.68
C ASN A 152 -7.18 2.54 2.42
N HIS A 153 -7.43 3.85 2.47
CA HIS A 153 -7.87 4.59 1.28
C HIS A 153 -6.98 5.77 0.90
N HIS A 154 -6.19 6.30 1.84
CA HIS A 154 -5.44 7.54 1.61
C HIS A 154 -3.92 7.32 1.59
N LEU A 155 -3.41 6.29 2.26
CA LEU A 155 -1.99 5.97 2.29
C LEU A 155 -1.60 4.90 1.26
N SER A 156 -0.44 5.08 0.63
CA SER A 156 0.14 4.09 -0.28
C SER A 156 0.62 2.86 0.49
N ALA A 157 0.60 1.69 -0.14
CA ALA A 157 1.04 0.45 0.50
C ALA A 157 2.50 0.50 0.99
N GLU A 158 3.36 1.26 0.29
CA GLU A 158 4.77 1.46 0.63
C GLU A 158 4.93 2.28 1.91
N VAL A 159 4.19 3.39 2.02
CA VAL A 159 4.18 4.22 3.24
C VAL A 159 3.63 3.43 4.43
N ILE A 160 2.58 2.63 4.23
CA ILE A 160 2.03 1.79 5.29
C ILE A 160 3.07 0.77 5.77
N LYS A 161 3.78 0.08 4.87
CA LYS A 161 4.83 -0.88 5.23
C LYS A 161 5.99 -0.23 5.97
N LEU A 162 6.30 1.04 5.68
CA LEU A 162 7.36 1.78 6.36
C LEU A 162 7.04 1.94 7.85
N PHE A 163 5.80 2.33 8.17
CA PHE A 163 5.40 2.67 9.52
C PHE A 163 4.67 1.55 10.29
N PHE A 164 4.12 0.53 9.62
CA PHE A 164 3.32 -0.51 10.28
C PHE A 164 3.83 -1.91 9.95
N GLY A 165 4.00 -2.72 10.99
CA GLY A 165 4.34 -4.15 10.89
C GLY A 165 3.18 -5.04 11.39
N ASP A 166 3.29 -6.35 11.14
CA ASP A 166 2.32 -7.37 11.57
C ASP A 166 0.86 -7.02 11.23
N MET A 167 0.65 -6.52 10.02
CA MET A 167 -0.66 -6.11 9.55
C MET A 167 -1.57 -7.32 9.28
N LYS A 168 -2.75 -7.33 9.91
CA LYS A 168 -3.81 -8.28 9.58
C LYS A 168 -4.80 -7.66 8.61
N LYS A 169 -5.15 -8.43 7.58
CA LYS A 169 -6.04 -8.00 6.50
C LYS A 169 -7.27 -8.91 6.40
N ARG A 170 -8.41 -8.32 6.04
CA ARG A 170 -9.65 -9.01 5.69
C ARG A 170 -10.19 -8.38 4.42
N ASN A 171 -10.40 -9.18 3.37
CA ASN A 171 -10.81 -8.69 2.05
C ASN A 171 -9.92 -7.54 1.53
N HIS A 172 -8.60 -7.70 1.62
CA HIS A 172 -7.59 -6.69 1.24
C HIS A 172 -7.55 -5.40 2.09
N LEU A 173 -8.48 -5.21 3.02
CA LEU A 173 -8.49 -4.09 3.95
C LEU A 173 -7.75 -4.46 5.23
N ILE A 174 -6.88 -3.57 5.69
CA ILE A 174 -6.22 -3.64 6.99
C ILE A 174 -7.26 -3.40 8.07
N TYR A 175 -7.32 -4.29 9.05
CA TYR A 175 -8.19 -4.11 10.23
C TYR A 175 -7.41 -4.04 11.54
N GLN A 176 -6.13 -4.41 11.54
CA GLN A 176 -5.25 -4.40 12.71
C GLN A 176 -3.79 -4.26 12.25
N ALA A 177 -2.99 -3.55 13.03
CA ALA A 177 -1.52 -3.52 12.92
C ALA A 177 -0.92 -3.88 14.28
N GLY A 178 0.07 -4.77 14.30
CA GLY A 178 0.71 -5.24 15.54
C GLY A 178 1.89 -4.37 15.97
N LEU A 179 2.57 -3.75 14.99
CA LEU A 179 3.76 -2.93 15.22
C LEU A 179 3.59 -1.54 14.60
N LEU A 180 4.12 -0.54 15.29
CA LEU A 180 4.27 0.83 14.83
C LEU A 180 5.76 1.20 14.84
N ASN A 181 6.28 1.62 13.69
CA ASN A 181 7.64 2.11 13.55
C ASN A 181 7.64 3.64 13.60
N ILE A 182 8.50 4.20 14.44
CA ILE A 182 8.77 5.64 14.50
C ILE A 182 10.24 5.85 14.16
N PHE A 183 10.51 6.77 13.24
CA PHE A 183 11.88 7.10 12.85
C PHE A 183 12.25 8.43 13.50
N ALA A 184 13.29 8.42 14.31
CA ALA A 184 13.75 9.61 15.02
C ALA A 184 15.18 9.93 14.63
N PHE A 185 15.46 11.22 14.46
CA PHE A 185 16.74 11.74 14.02
C PHE A 185 17.40 12.55 15.13
N PHE A 186 18.50 12.02 15.65
CA PHE A 186 19.24 12.55 16.79
C PHE A 186 20.51 13.27 16.33
N LYS A 187 20.88 14.29 17.08
CA LYS A 187 22.26 14.78 17.04
C LYS A 187 23.19 13.73 17.69
N PRO A 188 24.47 13.64 17.29
CA PRO A 188 25.38 12.59 17.73
C PRO A 188 25.51 12.43 19.25
N ASP A 189 25.27 13.51 20.00
CA ASP A 189 25.48 13.56 21.45
C ASP A 189 24.21 13.31 22.29
N VAL A 190 23.05 13.07 21.65
CA VAL A 190 21.78 12.85 22.35
C VAL A 190 21.48 11.35 22.40
N PRO A 191 21.40 10.73 23.59
CA PRO A 191 21.09 9.31 23.71
C PRO A 191 19.62 9.05 23.33
N PRO A 192 19.30 7.85 22.78
CA PRO A 192 17.94 7.48 22.46
C PRO A 192 17.07 7.39 23.74
N LEU A 193 15.87 7.97 23.68
CA LEU A 193 14.91 7.94 24.78
C LEU A 193 14.13 6.62 24.76
N LEU A 194 14.04 5.94 25.90
CA LEU A 194 13.20 4.76 26.03
C LEU A 194 11.78 5.15 26.44
N PRO A 195 10.74 4.53 25.85
CA PRO A 195 9.36 4.78 26.25
C PRO A 195 9.14 4.32 27.69
N ASN A 196 8.56 5.19 28.53
CA ASN A 196 8.26 4.92 29.93
C ASN A 196 6.74 4.86 30.16
N SER A 197 6.07 3.95 29.43
CA SER A 197 4.61 3.75 29.54
C SER A 197 4.27 2.27 29.56
N SER A 198 3.29 1.90 30.37
CA SER A 198 2.79 0.51 30.45
C SER A 198 2.03 0.06 29.20
N MET A 199 1.60 1.00 28.36
CA MET A 199 0.87 0.72 27.12
C MET A 199 1.76 0.60 25.88
N ILE A 200 3.05 0.95 26.01
CA ILE A 200 4.02 0.91 24.90
C ILE A 200 5.11 -0.10 25.26
N GLU A 201 5.22 -1.15 24.47
CA GLU A 201 6.34 -2.07 24.55
C GLU A 201 7.32 -1.78 23.40
N LEU A 202 8.59 -1.56 23.74
CA LEU A 202 9.67 -1.43 22.76
C LEU A 202 10.11 -2.81 22.32
N VAL A 203 9.73 -3.20 21.11
CA VAL A 203 10.07 -4.51 20.53
C VAL A 203 11.48 -4.52 19.98
N ALA A 204 11.89 -3.45 19.31
CA ALA A 204 13.24 -3.33 18.80
C ALA A 204 13.67 -1.87 18.65
N LEU A 205 14.96 -1.65 18.89
CA LEU A 205 15.66 -0.39 18.64
C LEU A 205 16.75 -0.66 17.60
N HIS A 206 16.64 -0.03 16.43
CA HIS A 206 17.66 -0.15 15.40
C HIS A 206 18.33 1.20 15.18
N GLU A 207 19.62 1.26 15.45
CA GLU A 207 20.45 2.44 15.23
C GLU A 207 21.11 2.35 13.85
N GLY A 208 21.07 3.44 13.09
CA GLY A 208 21.76 3.53 11.81
C GLY A 208 23.26 3.76 12.02
N ASP A 209 24.08 2.79 11.63
CA ASP A 209 25.55 2.80 11.79
C ASP A 209 26.28 3.95 11.05
N SER A 210 25.58 4.80 10.29
CA SER A 210 26.24 5.90 9.56
C SER A 210 25.33 7.11 9.35
N SER A 211 25.92 8.30 9.39
CA SER A 211 25.28 9.58 9.02
C SER A 211 24.80 9.64 7.55
N LYS A 212 25.18 8.65 6.72
CA LYS A 212 24.65 8.48 5.36
C LYS A 212 23.26 7.83 5.36
N ALA A 213 22.93 7.03 6.37
CA ALA A 213 21.65 6.33 6.45
C ALA A 213 20.45 7.28 6.56
N SER A 214 20.62 8.42 7.25
CA SER A 214 19.58 9.45 7.37
C SER A 214 19.33 10.18 6.06
N ALA A 215 20.38 10.48 5.28
CA ALA A 215 20.27 11.06 3.95
C ALA A 215 19.63 10.07 2.95
N ASP A 216 20.04 8.80 2.96
CA ASP A 216 19.44 7.77 2.10
C ASP A 216 17.95 7.55 2.45
N PHE A 217 17.62 7.55 3.74
CA PHE A 217 16.24 7.47 4.21
C PHE A 217 15.40 8.67 3.77
N SER A 218 15.93 9.90 3.88
CA SER A 218 15.17 11.10 3.49
C SER A 218 14.86 11.10 1.99
N HIS A 219 15.81 10.67 1.15
CA HIS A 219 15.60 10.48 -0.28
C HIS A 219 14.57 9.39 -0.57
N TYR A 220 14.65 8.25 0.11
CA TYR A 220 13.69 7.16 -0.02
C TYR A 220 12.28 7.62 0.39
N TYR A 221 12.16 8.28 1.53
CA TYR A 221 10.90 8.81 2.05
C TYR A 221 10.28 9.85 1.10
N ALA A 222 11.09 10.76 0.56
CA ALA A 222 10.65 11.74 -0.44
C ALA A 222 10.17 11.06 -1.75
N SER A 223 10.76 9.94 -2.12
CA SER A 223 10.35 9.15 -3.28
C SER A 223 8.99 8.49 -3.06
N ILE A 224 8.80 7.75 -1.96
CA ILE A 224 7.55 7.00 -1.69
C ILE A 224 6.35 7.93 -1.38
N THR A 225 6.61 9.14 -0.88
CA THR A 225 5.58 10.16 -0.62
C THR A 225 5.23 10.98 -1.86
N GLY A 226 5.88 10.73 -3.01
CA GLY A 226 5.64 11.47 -4.25
C GLY A 226 6.00 12.94 -4.12
N LYS A 227 7.02 13.28 -3.34
CA LYS A 227 7.48 14.66 -3.14
C LYS A 227 8.67 15.05 -3.99
N ASN A 228 9.25 14.11 -4.71
CA ASN A 228 10.28 14.41 -5.68
C ASN A 228 9.63 14.88 -7.00
N PRO A 229 9.68 16.20 -7.32
CA PRO A 229 8.97 16.74 -8.47
C PRO A 229 9.50 16.17 -9.79
N ILE A 230 10.80 15.86 -9.87
CA ILE A 230 11.42 15.31 -11.08
C ILE A 230 10.90 13.90 -11.36
N VAL A 231 10.92 13.04 -10.34
CA VAL A 231 10.42 11.66 -10.45
C VAL A 231 8.93 11.67 -10.80
N ASN A 232 8.16 12.55 -10.17
CA ASN A 232 6.74 12.70 -10.50
C ASN A 232 6.52 13.13 -11.95
N ILE A 233 7.22 14.16 -12.44
CA ILE A 233 7.08 14.63 -13.82
C ILE A 233 7.41 13.52 -14.82
N VAL A 234 8.52 12.81 -14.60
CA VAL A 234 8.92 11.68 -15.46
C VAL A 234 7.86 10.58 -15.41
N THR A 235 7.33 10.27 -14.24
CA THR A 235 6.28 9.26 -14.07
C THR A 235 4.99 9.68 -14.77
N TYR A 236 4.54 10.94 -14.61
CA TYR A 236 3.37 11.46 -15.29
C TYR A 236 3.53 11.46 -16.81
N LEU A 237 4.72 11.80 -17.31
CA LEU A 237 5.02 11.76 -18.74
C LEU A 237 4.96 10.32 -19.26
N ALA A 238 5.59 9.37 -18.56
CA ALA A 238 5.57 7.96 -18.93
C ALA A 238 4.14 7.39 -18.93
N LEU A 239 3.35 7.68 -17.89
CA LEU A 239 1.94 7.30 -17.81
C LEU A 239 1.11 7.95 -18.93
N SER A 240 1.37 9.21 -19.28
CA SER A 240 0.68 9.92 -20.36
C SER A 240 0.98 9.29 -21.73
N VAL A 241 2.25 8.96 -21.99
CA VAL A 241 2.66 8.26 -23.21
C VAL A 241 2.03 6.88 -23.28
N GLN A 242 2.05 6.12 -22.18
CA GLN A 242 1.41 4.81 -22.10
C GLN A 242 -0.10 4.89 -22.34
N ALA A 243 -0.80 5.85 -21.72
CA ALA A 243 -2.22 6.07 -21.92
C ALA A 243 -2.55 6.45 -23.38
N CYS A 244 -1.70 7.27 -24.01
CA CYS A 244 -1.82 7.62 -25.42
C CYS A 244 -1.67 6.38 -26.33
N LEU A 245 -0.62 5.58 -26.13
CA LEU A 245 -0.40 4.35 -26.89
C LEU A 245 -1.55 3.35 -26.70
N PHE A 246 -2.04 3.19 -25.47
CA PHE A 246 -3.17 2.30 -25.19
C PHE A 246 -4.46 2.80 -25.84
N SER A 247 -4.71 4.10 -25.83
CA SER A 247 -5.86 4.70 -26.52
C SER A 247 -5.78 4.51 -28.03
N LEU A 248 -4.60 4.71 -28.63
CA LEU A 248 -4.35 4.44 -30.04
C LEU A 248 -4.59 2.96 -30.39
N LEU A 249 -4.15 2.03 -29.54
CA LEU A 249 -4.42 0.61 -29.70
C LEU A 249 -5.92 0.31 -29.67
N ILE A 250 -6.67 0.88 -28.71
CA ILE A 250 -8.13 0.72 -28.62
C ILE A 250 -8.81 1.23 -29.90
N VAL A 251 -8.43 2.43 -30.36
CA VAL A 251 -8.96 3.02 -31.60
C VAL A 251 -8.64 2.13 -32.80
N HIS A 252 -7.41 1.62 -32.89
CA HIS A 252 -7.00 0.70 -33.96
C HIS A 252 -7.82 -0.59 -33.96
N CYS A 253 -8.02 -1.22 -32.79
CA CYS A 253 -8.86 -2.40 -32.64
C CYS A 253 -10.32 -2.09 -33.01
N TYR A 254 -10.85 -0.96 -32.54
CA TYR A 254 -12.21 -0.52 -32.87
C TYR A 254 -12.41 -0.33 -34.37
N LEU A 255 -11.52 0.40 -35.05
CA LEU A 255 -11.59 0.62 -36.50
C LEU A 255 -11.46 -0.69 -37.28
N SER A 256 -10.59 -1.61 -36.84
CA SER A 256 -10.42 -2.92 -37.46
C SER A 256 -11.68 -3.79 -37.37
N VAL A 257 -12.38 -3.76 -36.24
CA VAL A 257 -13.64 -4.48 -36.02
C VAL A 257 -14.80 -3.79 -36.74
N ALA A 258 -14.86 -2.45 -36.72
CA ALA A 258 -15.89 -1.67 -37.39
C ALA A 258 -15.85 -1.81 -38.91
N ASN A 259 -14.68 -2.08 -39.49
CA ASN A 259 -14.53 -2.36 -40.91
C ASN A 259 -15.12 -3.73 -41.33
N GLN A 260 -15.53 -4.58 -40.38
CA GLN A 260 -16.20 -5.85 -40.69
C GLN A 260 -17.72 -5.66 -40.71
N HIS A 261 -18.31 -5.65 -41.92
CA HIS A 261 -19.74 -5.44 -42.17
C HIS A 261 -20.71 -6.45 -41.51
N LYS A 262 -20.22 -7.49 -40.82
CA LYS A 262 -21.06 -8.56 -40.22
C LYS A 262 -21.32 -8.39 -38.71
N ILE A 263 -20.72 -7.40 -38.05
CA ILE A 263 -20.80 -7.27 -36.58
C ILE A 263 -21.90 -6.26 -36.20
N ARG A 264 -22.93 -6.74 -35.50
CA ARG A 264 -24.09 -5.92 -35.06
C ARG A 264 -23.79 -4.95 -33.91
N SER A 265 -22.79 -5.24 -33.08
CA SER A 265 -22.35 -4.38 -31.97
C SER A 265 -20.85 -4.46 -31.79
N THR A 266 -20.14 -3.49 -32.37
CA THR A 266 -18.68 -3.37 -32.31
C THR A 266 -18.22 -2.92 -30.92
N PHE A 267 -18.98 -2.02 -30.29
CA PHE A 267 -18.68 -1.47 -28.97
C PHE A 267 -18.78 -2.53 -27.85
N GLY A 268 -19.84 -3.35 -27.84
CA GLY A 268 -19.99 -4.41 -26.84
C GLY A 268 -18.89 -5.47 -26.94
N LEU A 269 -18.47 -5.80 -28.17
CA LEU A 269 -17.37 -6.73 -28.43
C LEU A 269 -16.02 -6.15 -27.93
N LEU A 270 -15.78 -4.85 -28.18
CA LEU A 270 -14.59 -4.15 -27.71
C LEU A 270 -14.50 -4.12 -26.17
N ILE A 271 -15.61 -3.81 -25.48
CA ILE A 271 -15.66 -3.82 -24.01
C ILE A 271 -15.40 -5.23 -23.47
N GLY A 272 -16.08 -6.23 -24.01
CA GLY A 272 -15.89 -7.62 -23.56
C GLY A 272 -14.44 -8.10 -23.76
N TRP A 273 -13.82 -7.74 -24.89
CA TRP A 273 -12.42 -8.03 -25.16
C TRP A 273 -11.50 -7.30 -24.16
N LEU A 274 -11.68 -6.00 -23.95
CA LEU A 274 -10.89 -5.24 -22.98
C LEU A 274 -10.98 -5.84 -21.57
N THR A 275 -12.20 -6.16 -21.11
CA THR A 275 -12.40 -6.80 -19.80
C THR A 275 -11.63 -8.12 -19.70
N SER A 276 -11.66 -8.94 -20.75
CA SER A 276 -10.92 -10.22 -20.77
C SER A 276 -9.39 -10.04 -20.72
N VAL A 277 -8.87 -9.03 -21.41
CA VAL A 277 -7.44 -8.68 -21.40
C VAL A 277 -7.02 -8.21 -20.01
N PHE A 278 -7.78 -7.31 -19.39
CA PHE A 278 -7.48 -6.81 -18.04
C PHE A 278 -7.49 -7.92 -17.01
N ILE A 279 -8.55 -8.75 -16.98
CA ILE A 279 -8.65 -9.87 -16.04
C ILE A 279 -7.46 -10.83 -16.20
N SER A 280 -7.09 -11.16 -17.44
CA SER A 280 -5.96 -12.05 -17.71
C SER A 280 -4.62 -11.43 -17.30
N ALA A 281 -4.41 -10.14 -17.56
CA ALA A 281 -3.20 -9.42 -17.17
C ALA A 281 -3.05 -9.34 -15.63
N PHE A 282 -4.12 -9.00 -14.91
CA PHE A 282 -4.10 -8.95 -13.45
C PHE A 282 -3.88 -10.33 -12.80
N ALA A 283 -4.43 -11.40 -13.40
CA ALA A 283 -4.17 -12.77 -12.97
C ALA A 283 -2.70 -13.17 -13.18
N ALA A 284 -2.13 -12.84 -14.35
CA ALA A 284 -0.72 -13.11 -14.64
C ALA A 284 0.19 -12.40 -13.65
N LEU A 285 -0.08 -11.14 -13.34
CA LEU A 285 0.69 -10.37 -12.36
C LEU A 285 0.60 -10.91 -10.94
N PHE A 286 -0.58 -11.38 -10.53
CA PHE A 286 -0.74 -12.04 -9.24
C PHE A 286 0.09 -13.32 -9.15
N ILE A 287 0.04 -14.16 -10.20
CA ILE A 287 0.81 -15.40 -10.27
C ILE A 287 2.30 -15.11 -10.20
N VAL A 288 2.80 -14.19 -11.03
CA VAL A 288 4.21 -13.79 -11.05
C VAL A 288 4.64 -13.23 -9.69
N GLY A 289 3.87 -12.32 -9.11
CA GLY A 289 4.15 -11.76 -7.78
C GLY A 289 4.20 -12.84 -6.69
N ARG A 290 3.34 -13.87 -6.77
CA ARG A 290 3.33 -14.97 -5.81
C ARG A 290 4.56 -15.87 -5.94
N PHE A 291 5.00 -16.15 -7.17
CA PHE A 291 6.16 -17.02 -7.43
C PHE A 291 7.50 -16.32 -7.19
N GLN A 292 7.59 -15.02 -7.48
CA GLN A 292 8.83 -14.26 -7.32
C GLN A 292 8.97 -13.62 -5.93
N GLY A 293 7.94 -13.69 -5.08
CA GLY A 293 7.92 -12.98 -3.80
C GLY A 293 7.85 -11.45 -3.92
N VAL A 294 7.76 -10.93 -5.15
CA VAL A 294 7.69 -9.50 -5.43
C VAL A 294 6.26 -9.01 -5.20
N SER A 295 6.12 -7.93 -4.43
CA SER A 295 4.81 -7.35 -4.19
C SER A 295 4.22 -6.79 -5.50
N ILE A 296 2.97 -7.12 -5.80
CA ILE A 296 2.26 -6.79 -7.07
C ILE A 296 2.30 -5.28 -7.37
N PHE A 297 2.48 -4.44 -6.34
CA PHE A 297 2.63 -2.99 -6.44
C PHE A 297 3.90 -2.56 -7.20
N HIS A 298 4.98 -3.35 -7.17
CA HIS A 298 6.20 -3.05 -7.94
C HIS A 298 6.03 -3.28 -9.45
N ALA A 299 5.00 -4.03 -9.88
CA ALA A 299 4.79 -4.36 -11.28
C ALA A 299 4.17 -3.22 -12.11
N PHE A 300 3.57 -2.21 -11.46
CA PHE A 300 2.91 -1.09 -12.11
C PHE A 300 3.55 0.28 -11.83
N GLY A 301 4.60 0.32 -11.00
CA GLY A 301 5.43 1.52 -10.86
C GLY A 301 6.48 1.60 -11.98
N PRO A 302 7.05 2.79 -12.25
CA PRO A 302 8.21 2.95 -13.14
C PRO A 302 9.51 2.30 -12.59
N SER A 303 9.43 1.30 -11.69
CA SER A 303 10.53 0.77 -10.89
C SER A 303 11.28 -0.43 -11.51
N ASN A 304 10.76 -1.07 -12.57
CA ASN A 304 11.38 -2.31 -13.09
C ASN A 304 12.65 -2.12 -13.96
N ILE A 305 13.11 -0.88 -14.19
CA ILE A 305 14.44 -0.67 -14.81
C ILE A 305 15.55 -0.75 -13.75
N ARG A 306 15.25 -0.49 -12.46
CA ARG A 306 16.27 -0.55 -11.40
C ARG A 306 16.50 -1.97 -10.87
N ASP A 307 15.42 -2.72 -10.61
CA ASP A 307 15.53 -4.07 -10.07
C ASP A 307 16.11 -5.09 -11.08
N SER A 308 16.03 -4.81 -12.40
CA SER A 308 16.69 -5.62 -13.44
C SER A 308 18.17 -5.26 -13.67
N LEU A 309 18.62 -4.11 -13.13
CA LEU A 309 20.03 -3.70 -13.08
C LEU A 309 20.70 -3.98 -11.72
N ASP A 310 19.92 -4.33 -10.68
CA ASP A 310 20.40 -4.46 -9.29
C ASP A 310 20.79 -5.88 -8.85
N ILE A 311 20.99 -6.82 -9.78
CA ILE A 311 21.61 -8.13 -9.42
C ILE A 311 23.14 -8.00 -9.24
N SER A 312 23.78 -6.83 -9.42
CA SER A 312 25.23 -6.76 -9.16
C SER A 312 25.88 -5.42 -8.74
N ILE A 313 25.16 -4.31 -8.50
CA ILE A 313 25.88 -3.02 -8.31
C ILE A 313 25.49 -2.17 -7.07
N PHE A 314 24.34 -2.35 -6.40
CA PHE A 314 24.04 -1.56 -5.18
C PHE A 314 23.91 -2.38 -3.88
N PRO A 315 24.98 -2.48 -3.06
CA PRO A 315 24.93 -3.12 -1.75
C PRO A 315 24.12 -2.34 -0.68
N SER A 316 23.64 -1.11 -0.96
CA SER A 316 22.98 -0.25 0.04
C SER A 316 21.50 -0.58 0.30
N GLN A 317 20.73 -1.02 -0.71
CA GLN A 317 19.31 -1.37 -0.50
C GLN A 317 19.12 -2.68 0.27
N SER A 318 20.00 -3.66 0.06
CA SER A 318 19.98 -4.91 0.84
C SER A 318 20.22 -4.69 2.35
N ARG A 319 20.93 -3.62 2.73
CA ARG A 319 21.09 -3.23 4.14
C ARG A 319 19.85 -2.53 4.71
N LEU A 320 19.14 -1.75 3.91
CA LEU A 320 17.88 -1.11 4.34
C LEU A 320 16.72 -2.10 4.44
N MET A 321 16.66 -3.11 3.55
CA MET A 321 15.67 -4.20 3.68
C MET A 321 15.94 -5.10 4.90
N ARG A 322 17.21 -5.31 5.29
CA ARG A 322 17.54 -6.01 6.54
C ARG A 322 17.09 -5.29 7.81
N LEU A 323 16.76 -3.99 7.74
CA LEU A 323 16.13 -3.25 8.85
C LEU A 323 14.58 -3.38 8.84
N SER A 324 14.02 -4.10 7.86
CA SER A 324 12.57 -4.28 7.67
C SER A 324 12.10 -5.73 7.84
N GLU A 325 13.01 -6.68 7.99
CA GLU A 325 12.70 -8.08 8.31
C GLU A 325 13.12 -8.37 9.77
N PRO A 326 12.33 -9.18 10.51
CA PRO A 326 12.62 -9.54 11.90
C PRO A 326 13.87 -10.40 12.07
#